data_AF-A0AAJ1VAS7-F1
#
_entry.id   AF-A0AAJ1VAS7-F1
#
_cell.length_a   1.000
_cell.length_b   1.000
_cell.length_c   1.000
_cell.angle_alpha   90.00
_cell.angle_beta   90.00
_cell.angle_gamma   90.00
#
_symmetry.space_group_name_H-M   'P 1'
#
loop_
_entity.id
_entity.type
_entity.pdbx_description
1 polymer ?
#
loop_
_entity_poly.entity_id
_entity_poly.type
_entity_poly.pdbx_seq_one_letter_code
_entity_poly.pdbx_strand_id
1 'polypeptide(L)'
;MFLAKLRSHEYSAAALIKPGEFRGDLIYYYVGLADCLFTFSIYFAEFTDNKMDHRIIQEHGLKIAIMAQDWRKTQPLTVDLDRNLAIESLDDEITNRAVGFATLTDKFVICHEIAHHLLGHTGKNNDANSLLDNLPEELKSWSNKSIQHSKELQADALAVLFMLRLTENTMVKGALNESQETFEAIFGCLLVLSVNKYLSNNPDEATSDYPSNDERLDSCLAIFSYFINQEFPEWVNAKLSIMFYYLEMLEEFSDLVNYEGSDSEIKSMLKKIKMLLLVRNGLKNET
;
A
#
# COMPACT_ATOMS: atom_id res chain seq x y z
N MET A 1 16.56 -12.76 -13.78
CA MET A 1 16.44 -13.95 -12.90
C MET A 1 15.51 -13.53 -11.76
N PHE A 2 14.22 -13.37 -12.04
CA PHE A 2 13.10 -14.32 -11.84
C PHE A 2 12.80 -14.64 -10.38
N LEU A 3 11.58 -14.26 -9.97
CA LEU A 3 10.94 -14.54 -8.68
C LEU A 3 10.99 -16.04 -8.36
N ALA A 4 11.52 -16.40 -7.19
CA ALA A 4 11.43 -17.76 -6.67
C ALA A 4 10.23 -17.86 -5.72
N LYS A 5 9.18 -18.56 -6.19
CA LYS A 5 8.01 -18.97 -5.40
C LYS A 5 8.45 -19.93 -4.28
N LEU A 6 8.51 -19.45 -3.04
CA LEU A 6 8.48 -20.33 -1.88
C LEU A 6 7.00 -20.62 -1.58
N ARG A 7 6.54 -21.81 -2.00
CA ARG A 7 5.18 -22.38 -1.81
C ARG A 7 4.12 -21.84 -2.80
N SER A 8 4.13 -22.40 -4.01
CA SER A 8 3.03 -22.24 -4.99
C SER A 8 1.83 -23.07 -4.56
N HIS A 9 0.59 -22.62 -4.82
CA HIS A 9 -0.44 -23.32 -5.64
C HIS A 9 -1.67 -22.41 -5.90
N GLU A 10 -1.52 -21.50 -6.89
CA GLU A 10 -2.59 -20.76 -7.66
C GLU A 10 -3.46 -19.75 -6.86
N TYR A 11 -3.33 -18.42 -7.05
CA TYR A 11 -3.79 -17.62 -8.21
C TYR A 11 -2.79 -16.55 -8.73
N SER A 12 -3.16 -15.88 -9.82
CA SER A 12 -2.32 -15.13 -10.77
C SER A 12 -1.81 -13.76 -10.27
N ALA A 13 -0.68 -13.73 -9.57
CA ALA A 13 0.16 -12.53 -9.57
C ALA A 13 0.64 -12.28 -11.02
N ALA A 14 0.07 -11.27 -11.68
CA ALA A 14 0.52 -10.79 -12.98
C ALA A 14 1.85 -10.03 -12.83
N ALA A 15 2.88 -10.70 -12.31
CA ALA A 15 4.25 -10.24 -12.41
C ALA A 15 4.61 -10.25 -13.90
N LEU A 16 4.42 -9.09 -14.55
CA LEU A 16 4.68 -8.88 -15.97
C LEU A 16 6.07 -9.40 -16.34
N ILE A 17 6.07 -10.53 -17.02
CA ILE A 17 7.24 -11.12 -17.68
C ILE A 17 7.52 -10.25 -18.91
N LYS A 18 8.41 -9.27 -18.77
CA LYS A 18 9.23 -8.81 -19.90
C LYS A 18 10.61 -9.48 -19.79
N PRO A 19 10.86 -10.57 -20.53
CA PRO A 19 12.18 -11.20 -20.57
C PRO A 19 13.17 -10.22 -21.19
N GLY A 20 14.09 -9.68 -20.39
CA GLY A 20 15.13 -8.76 -20.85
C GLY A 20 15.51 -7.64 -19.87
N GLU A 21 14.64 -7.31 -18.91
CA GLU A 21 14.81 -6.12 -18.05
C GLU A 21 15.48 -6.40 -16.68
N PHE A 22 15.80 -7.65 -16.33
CA PHE A 22 16.33 -7.98 -15.00
C PHE A 22 17.54 -8.94 -15.04
N ARG A 23 18.74 -8.41 -14.78
CA ARG A 23 20.00 -9.14 -14.50
C ARG A 23 20.40 -8.96 -13.03
N GLY A 24 20.73 -10.04 -12.32
CA GLY A 24 21.32 -9.99 -10.96
C GLY A 24 20.51 -10.73 -9.88
N ASP A 25 21.13 -10.88 -8.71
CA ASP A 25 20.85 -11.77 -7.56
C ASP A 25 19.36 -11.95 -7.17
N LEU A 26 19.01 -13.15 -6.69
CA LEU A 26 17.65 -13.55 -6.31
C LEU A 26 17.01 -12.56 -5.32
N ILE A 27 15.89 -11.94 -5.73
CA ILE A 27 15.01 -11.16 -4.85
C ILE A 27 13.90 -12.11 -4.36
N TYR A 28 13.78 -12.25 -3.05
CA TYR A 28 12.72 -13.03 -2.43
C TYR A 28 11.47 -12.14 -2.32
N TYR A 29 10.40 -12.52 -3.01
CA TYR A 29 9.11 -11.83 -2.95
C TYR A 29 8.08 -12.78 -2.35
N TYR A 30 7.40 -12.33 -1.30
CA TYR A 30 6.38 -13.13 -0.63
C TYR A 30 5.08 -13.12 -1.45
N VAL A 31 4.73 -14.26 -2.06
CA VAL A 31 3.56 -14.38 -2.96
C VAL A 31 2.26 -14.00 -2.26
N GLY A 32 2.10 -14.36 -0.99
CA GLY A 32 0.87 -14.01 -0.27
C GLY A 32 0.72 -12.50 -0.04
N LEU A 33 1.82 -11.72 0.01
CA LEU A 33 1.74 -10.26 0.07
C LEU A 33 1.24 -9.72 -1.27
N ALA A 34 1.66 -10.31 -2.40
CA ALA A 34 1.12 -9.99 -3.72
C ALA A 34 -0.39 -10.22 -3.80
N ASP A 35 -0.84 -11.38 -3.31
CA ASP A 35 -2.25 -11.76 -3.30
C ASP A 35 -3.08 -10.85 -2.38
N CYS A 36 -2.50 -10.47 -1.23
CA CYS A 36 -3.05 -9.44 -0.35
C CYS A 36 -3.24 -8.12 -1.09
N LEU A 37 -2.16 -7.59 -1.68
CA LEU A 37 -2.14 -6.32 -2.38
C LEU A 37 -3.07 -6.34 -3.60
N PHE A 38 -3.21 -7.47 -4.28
CA PHE A 38 -4.17 -7.63 -5.36
C PHE A 38 -5.61 -7.57 -4.86
N THR A 39 -5.92 -8.22 -3.73
CA THR A 39 -7.24 -8.14 -3.09
C THR A 39 -7.61 -6.69 -2.73
N PHE A 40 -6.68 -5.95 -2.12
CA PHE A 40 -6.87 -4.52 -1.85
C PHE A 40 -6.96 -3.69 -3.13
N SER A 41 -6.27 -4.08 -4.20
CA SER A 41 -6.33 -3.40 -5.50
C SER A 41 -7.68 -3.59 -6.20
N ILE A 42 -8.27 -4.78 -6.13
CA ILE A 42 -9.65 -5.04 -6.60
C ILE A 42 -10.60 -4.14 -5.84
N TYR A 43 -10.51 -4.18 -4.50
CA TYR A 43 -11.39 -3.40 -3.66
C TYR A 43 -11.24 -1.89 -3.88
N PHE A 44 -10.02 -1.39 -4.06
CA PHE A 44 -9.80 0.02 -4.40
C PHE A 44 -10.41 0.38 -5.77
N ALA A 45 -10.30 -0.49 -6.77
CA ALA A 45 -10.91 -0.26 -8.09
C ALA A 45 -12.44 -0.17 -8.00
N GLU A 46 -13.07 -1.06 -7.23
CA GLU A 46 -14.51 -1.05 -6.94
C GLU A 46 -14.90 0.18 -6.11
N PHE A 47 -14.15 0.45 -5.05
CA PHE A 47 -14.36 1.58 -4.13
C PHE A 47 -14.14 2.92 -4.79
N THR A 48 -13.43 3.02 -5.92
CA THR A 48 -13.31 4.29 -6.66
C THR A 48 -14.28 4.42 -7.83
N ASP A 49 -14.97 3.36 -8.22
CA ASP A 49 -15.97 3.42 -9.28
C ASP A 49 -17.34 3.88 -8.76
N ASN A 50 -17.71 5.12 -9.07
CA ASN A 50 -18.99 5.72 -8.69
C ASN A 50 -20.23 4.99 -9.25
N LYS A 51 -20.07 4.08 -10.21
CA LYS A 51 -21.16 3.26 -10.75
C LYS A 51 -21.36 1.96 -9.96
N MET A 52 -20.39 1.56 -9.14
CA MET A 52 -20.42 0.32 -8.39
C MET A 52 -21.54 0.34 -7.34
N ASP A 53 -22.31 -0.74 -7.26
CA ASP A 53 -23.36 -0.89 -6.24
C ASP A 53 -22.73 -0.87 -4.84
N HIS A 54 -23.24 0.00 -3.98
CA HIS A 54 -22.82 0.10 -2.58
C HIS A 54 -22.93 -1.24 -1.83
N ARG A 55 -23.83 -2.14 -2.24
CA ARG A 55 -23.94 -3.49 -1.67
C ARG A 55 -22.72 -4.35 -1.98
N ILE A 56 -22.20 -4.28 -3.20
CA ILE A 56 -20.99 -5.00 -3.62
C ILE A 56 -19.79 -4.47 -2.84
N ILE A 57 -19.63 -3.14 -2.76
CA ILE A 57 -18.58 -2.50 -1.97
C ILE A 57 -18.66 -2.95 -0.50
N GLN A 58 -19.85 -2.94 0.09
CA GLN A 58 -20.02 -3.35 1.49
C GLN A 58 -19.72 -4.84 1.69
N GLU A 59 -20.19 -5.71 0.81
CA GLU A 59 -19.96 -7.16 0.89
C GLU A 59 -18.47 -7.49 0.77
N HIS A 60 -17.81 -6.94 -0.25
CA HIS A 60 -16.38 -7.17 -0.48
C HIS A 60 -15.53 -6.55 0.63
N GLY A 61 -15.88 -5.35 1.09
CA GLY A 61 -15.20 -4.72 2.22
C GLY A 61 -15.28 -5.55 3.50
N LEU A 62 -16.44 -6.17 3.77
CA LEU A 62 -16.61 -7.06 4.91
C LEU A 62 -15.75 -8.34 4.78
N LYS A 63 -15.69 -8.93 3.58
CA LYS A 63 -14.81 -10.08 3.31
C LYS A 63 -13.33 -9.75 3.57
N ILE A 64 -12.86 -8.57 3.10
CA ILE A 64 -11.50 -8.10 3.39
C ILE A 64 -11.29 -7.89 4.89
N ALA A 65 -12.23 -7.24 5.59
CA ALA A 65 -12.09 -6.98 7.02
C ALA A 65 -11.93 -8.29 7.81
N ILE A 66 -12.76 -9.30 7.51
CA ILE A 66 -12.67 -10.63 8.13
C ILE A 66 -11.32 -11.29 7.80
N MET A 67 -10.91 -11.27 6.53
CA MET A 67 -9.65 -11.87 6.10
C MET A 67 -8.43 -11.16 6.70
N ALA A 68 -8.49 -9.84 6.88
CA ALA A 68 -7.47 -9.04 7.54
C ALA A 68 -7.29 -9.44 9.01
N GLN A 69 -8.37 -9.79 9.74
CA GLN A 69 -8.27 -10.31 11.10
C GLN A 69 -7.42 -11.59 11.17
N ASP A 70 -7.50 -12.45 10.16
CA ASP A 70 -6.67 -13.66 10.09
C ASP A 70 -5.23 -13.35 9.71
N TRP A 71 -5.01 -12.45 8.74
CA TRP A 71 -3.66 -12.01 8.38
C TRP A 71 -2.93 -11.31 9.53
N ARG A 72 -3.64 -10.55 10.38
CA ARG A 72 -3.08 -9.95 11.60
C ARG A 72 -2.60 -11.00 12.61
N LYS A 73 -3.19 -12.21 12.62
CA LYS A 73 -2.76 -13.31 13.52
C LYS A 73 -1.49 -14.01 13.03
N THR A 74 -1.20 -13.94 11.72
CA THR A 74 -0.08 -14.65 11.08
C THR A 74 1.13 -13.78 10.75
N GLN A 75 1.15 -12.51 11.22
CA GLN A 75 2.11 -11.44 10.89
C GLN A 75 3.54 -11.86 10.50
N PRO A 76 4.07 -11.25 9.43
CA PRO A 76 3.70 -11.47 8.04
C PRO A 76 4.44 -12.72 7.53
N LEU A 77 4.19 -13.88 8.15
CA LEU A 77 4.88 -15.13 7.82
C LEU A 77 4.07 -15.94 6.80
N THR A 78 2.74 -15.84 6.86
CA THR A 78 1.82 -16.48 5.92
C THR A 78 0.55 -15.64 5.72
N VAL A 79 0.48 -14.91 4.62
CA VAL A 79 -0.79 -14.45 4.05
C VAL A 79 -1.30 -15.56 3.13
N ASP A 80 -2.36 -16.24 3.55
CA ASP A 80 -3.09 -17.21 2.74
C ASP A 80 -4.48 -16.62 2.45
N LEU A 81 -4.97 -16.84 1.22
CA LEU A 81 -6.33 -16.48 0.84
C LEU A 81 -7.30 -17.58 1.27
N ASP A 82 -8.28 -17.25 2.10
CA ASP A 82 -9.47 -18.09 2.24
C ASP A 82 -10.30 -17.97 0.96
N ARG A 83 -10.44 -19.07 0.22
CA ARG A 83 -11.21 -19.11 -1.04
C ARG A 83 -12.67 -18.70 -0.86
N ASN A 84 -13.24 -18.81 0.34
CA ASN A 84 -14.62 -18.39 0.61
C ASN A 84 -14.73 -16.87 0.83
N LEU A 85 -13.60 -16.22 1.15
CA LEU A 85 -13.50 -14.77 1.38
C LEU A 85 -12.79 -14.05 0.23
N ALA A 86 -12.17 -14.80 -0.69
CA ALA A 86 -11.54 -14.26 -1.87
C ALA A 86 -12.54 -13.39 -2.65
N ILE A 87 -12.08 -12.21 -3.04
CA ILE A 87 -12.87 -11.26 -3.82
C ILE A 87 -12.55 -11.48 -5.28
N GLU A 88 -13.58 -11.80 -6.05
CA GLU A 88 -13.54 -11.81 -7.50
C GLU A 88 -14.51 -10.75 -7.99
N SER A 89 -14.01 -9.76 -8.72
CA SER A 89 -14.90 -8.81 -9.38
C SER A 89 -15.49 -9.49 -10.62
N LEU A 90 -16.80 -9.41 -10.79
CA LEU A 90 -17.49 -9.94 -11.97
C LEU A 90 -17.38 -9.02 -13.18
N ASP A 91 -16.71 -7.87 -13.04
CA ASP A 91 -16.47 -6.88 -14.07
C ASP A 91 -15.01 -6.94 -14.56
N ASP A 92 -14.83 -7.24 -15.84
CA ASP A 92 -13.52 -7.33 -16.49
C ASP A 92 -12.77 -5.98 -16.51
N GLU A 93 -13.48 -4.85 -16.61
CA GLU A 93 -12.87 -3.51 -16.60
C GLU A 93 -12.28 -3.21 -15.22
N ILE A 94 -13.03 -3.50 -14.16
CA ILE A 94 -12.57 -3.37 -12.77
C ILE A 94 -11.37 -4.29 -12.53
N THR A 95 -11.45 -5.54 -12.98
CA THR A 95 -10.36 -6.50 -12.85
C THR A 95 -9.08 -6.00 -13.55
N ASN A 96 -9.20 -5.48 -14.77
CA ASN A 96 -8.05 -4.93 -15.50
C ASN A 96 -7.44 -3.71 -14.78
N ARG A 97 -8.27 -2.83 -14.21
CA ARG A 97 -7.78 -1.70 -13.40
C ARG A 97 -7.06 -2.19 -12.15
N ALA A 98 -7.61 -3.17 -11.45
CA ALA A 98 -7.00 -3.79 -10.28
C ALA A 98 -5.65 -4.44 -10.57
N VAL A 99 -5.52 -5.11 -11.73
CA VAL A 99 -4.23 -5.65 -12.20
C VAL A 99 -3.21 -4.53 -12.41
N GLY A 100 -3.63 -3.41 -12.99
CA GLY A 100 -2.81 -2.21 -13.12
C GLY A 100 -2.31 -1.72 -11.77
N PHE A 101 -3.20 -1.58 -10.80
CA PHE A 101 -2.86 -1.16 -9.43
C PHE A 101 -1.92 -2.13 -8.71
N ALA A 102 -2.18 -3.44 -8.78
CA ALA A 102 -1.32 -4.44 -8.14
C ALA A 102 0.08 -4.49 -8.76
N THR A 103 0.21 -4.20 -10.06
CA THR A 103 1.51 -4.05 -10.70
C THR A 103 2.32 -2.91 -10.07
N LEU A 104 1.67 -1.83 -9.64
CA LEU A 104 2.35 -0.69 -9.00
C LEU A 104 2.80 -1.02 -7.59
N THR A 105 1.99 -1.74 -6.82
CA THR A 105 2.33 -2.20 -5.47
C THR A 105 3.50 -3.19 -5.51
N ASP A 106 3.46 -4.16 -6.43
CA ASP A 106 4.56 -5.11 -6.65
C ASP A 106 5.87 -4.39 -6.99
N LYS A 107 5.82 -3.38 -7.87
CA LYS A 107 6.99 -2.58 -8.23
C LYS A 107 7.58 -1.88 -7.00
N PHE A 108 6.76 -1.27 -6.15
CA PHE A 108 7.26 -0.61 -4.94
C PHE A 108 7.95 -1.60 -4.00
N VAL A 109 7.34 -2.76 -3.72
CA VAL A 109 7.94 -3.80 -2.86
C VAL A 109 9.27 -4.30 -3.45
N ILE A 110 9.30 -4.58 -4.76
CA ILE A 110 10.54 -4.99 -5.44
C ILE A 110 11.61 -3.89 -5.34
N CYS A 111 11.25 -2.61 -5.52
CA CYS A 111 12.17 -1.50 -5.37
C CYS A 111 12.72 -1.39 -3.94
N HIS A 112 11.89 -1.62 -2.91
CA HIS A 112 12.31 -1.65 -1.51
C HIS A 112 13.32 -2.77 -1.24
N GLU A 113 13.08 -3.99 -1.71
CA GLU A 113 14.04 -5.10 -1.57
C GLU A 113 15.35 -4.85 -2.34
N ILE A 114 15.26 -4.29 -3.56
CA ILE A 114 16.44 -3.86 -4.32
C ILE A 114 17.20 -2.79 -3.56
N ALA A 115 16.51 -1.85 -2.92
CA ALA A 115 17.16 -0.80 -2.13
C ALA A 115 17.96 -1.39 -0.95
N HIS A 116 17.42 -2.35 -0.21
CA HIS A 116 18.18 -3.07 0.82
C HIS A 116 19.46 -3.71 0.28
N HIS A 117 19.41 -4.26 -0.93
CA HIS A 117 20.58 -4.82 -1.59
C HIS A 117 21.58 -3.75 -2.03
N LEU A 118 21.11 -2.67 -2.63
CA LEU A 118 21.95 -1.60 -3.16
C LEU A 118 22.59 -0.72 -2.08
N LEU A 119 21.99 -0.67 -0.89
CA LEU A 119 22.52 0.02 0.27
C LEU A 119 23.40 -0.89 1.15
N GLY A 120 23.57 -2.15 0.75
CA GLY A 120 24.39 -3.13 1.48
C GLY A 120 23.81 -3.60 2.81
N HIS A 121 22.51 -3.40 3.04
CA HIS A 121 21.83 -3.89 4.24
C HIS A 121 21.86 -5.42 4.36
N THR A 122 22.02 -6.11 3.22
CA THR A 122 22.14 -7.56 3.08
C THR A 122 23.59 -8.08 3.06
N GLY A 123 24.58 -7.22 3.33
CA GLY A 123 25.99 -7.61 3.47
C GLY A 123 26.85 -7.54 2.19
N LYS A 124 26.31 -7.02 1.08
CA LYS A 124 27.08 -6.68 -0.13
C LYS A 124 27.07 -5.17 -0.35
N ASN A 125 28.23 -4.50 -0.24
CA ASN A 125 28.30 -3.06 -0.44
C ASN A 125 28.14 -2.71 -1.93
N ASN A 126 27.10 -1.95 -2.24
CA ASN A 126 26.78 -1.42 -3.55
C ASN A 126 26.71 0.12 -3.49
N ASP A 127 26.75 0.77 -4.64
CA ASP A 127 27.01 2.21 -4.82
C ASP A 127 25.73 3.05 -5.00
N ALA A 128 24.70 2.85 -4.15
CA ALA A 128 23.46 3.64 -4.22
C ALA A 128 23.30 4.69 -3.13
N ASN A 129 24.27 4.82 -2.21
CA ASN A 129 24.23 5.84 -1.16
C ASN A 129 24.22 7.27 -1.72
N SER A 130 24.84 7.50 -2.89
CA SER A 130 24.92 8.83 -3.51
C SER A 130 23.55 9.46 -3.78
N LEU A 131 22.52 8.67 -4.12
CA LEU A 131 21.17 9.18 -4.32
C LEU A 131 20.53 9.62 -3.01
N LEU A 132 20.73 8.86 -1.93
CA LEU A 132 20.26 9.25 -0.60
C LEU A 132 21.03 10.44 -0.04
N ASP A 133 22.33 10.54 -0.31
CA ASP A 133 23.16 11.64 0.16
C ASP A 133 22.71 12.99 -0.41
N ASN A 134 22.22 12.98 -1.66
CA ASN A 134 21.68 14.14 -2.36
C ASN A 134 20.27 14.56 -1.90
N LEU A 135 19.59 13.75 -1.07
CA LEU A 135 18.36 14.21 -0.45
C LEU A 135 18.66 15.34 0.56
N PRO A 136 17.79 16.36 0.65
CA PRO A 136 17.85 17.34 1.73
C PRO A 136 17.82 16.68 3.11
N GLU A 137 18.56 17.24 4.08
CA GLU A 137 18.67 16.69 5.43
C GLU A 137 17.30 16.55 6.12
N GLU A 138 16.35 17.45 5.85
CA GLU A 138 15.00 17.38 6.39
C GLU A 138 14.20 16.16 5.92
N LEU A 139 14.59 15.51 4.82
CA LEU A 139 13.95 14.30 4.30
C LEU A 139 14.64 13.01 4.78
N LYS A 140 15.78 13.12 5.48
CA LYS A 140 16.53 11.97 6.00
C LYS A 140 15.98 11.52 7.36
N SER A 141 14.76 10.98 7.35
CA SER A 141 14.06 10.49 8.55
C SER A 141 14.87 9.47 9.38
N TRP A 142 15.86 8.81 8.76
CA TRP A 142 16.73 7.81 9.37
C TRP A 142 17.93 8.35 10.14
N SER A 143 18.28 9.64 10.04
CA SER A 143 19.57 10.17 10.53
C SER A 143 19.80 10.02 12.04
N ASN A 144 18.74 9.89 12.84
CA ASN A 144 18.80 9.76 14.31
C ASN A 144 18.12 8.48 14.83
N LYS A 145 18.08 7.42 14.01
CA LYS A 145 17.37 6.17 14.33
C LYS A 145 18.33 5.02 14.66
N SER A 146 17.77 3.93 15.19
CA SER A 146 18.53 2.69 15.38
C SER A 146 18.99 2.16 14.02
N ILE A 147 20.07 1.38 13.97
CA ILE A 147 20.60 0.83 12.71
C ILE A 147 19.50 0.08 11.94
N GLN A 148 18.69 -0.71 12.64
CA GLN A 148 17.59 -1.48 12.07
C GLN A 148 16.53 -0.57 11.46
N HIS A 149 16.08 0.45 12.20
CA HIS A 149 15.07 1.38 11.70
C HIS A 149 15.59 2.22 10.53
N SER A 150 16.85 2.67 10.61
CA SER A 150 17.48 3.43 9.53
C SER A 150 17.50 2.63 8.23
N LYS A 151 17.78 1.32 8.29
CA LYS A 151 17.82 0.47 7.09
C LYS A 151 16.50 0.43 6.34
N GLU A 152 15.38 0.27 7.06
CA GLU A 152 14.04 0.24 6.48
C GLU A 152 13.67 1.59 5.86
N LEU A 153 13.91 2.68 6.59
CA LEU A 153 13.60 4.05 6.12
C LEU A 153 14.46 4.46 4.92
N GLN A 154 15.74 4.08 4.89
CA GLN A 154 16.61 4.29 3.75
C GLN A 154 16.14 3.48 2.53
N ALA A 155 15.70 2.24 2.74
CA ALA A 155 15.18 1.39 1.67
C ALA A 155 13.88 1.94 1.07
N ASP A 156 12.96 2.40 1.92
CA ASP A 156 11.74 3.10 1.50
C ASP A 156 12.05 4.37 0.71
N ALA A 157 12.95 5.21 1.23
CA ALA A 157 13.35 6.44 0.57
C ALA A 157 13.91 6.16 -0.82
N LEU A 158 14.86 5.23 -0.93
CA LEU A 158 15.46 4.87 -2.22
C LEU A 158 14.45 4.22 -3.18
N ALA A 159 13.51 3.42 -2.66
CA ALA A 159 12.43 2.86 -3.45
C ALA A 159 11.52 3.96 -4.04
N VAL A 160 11.17 4.98 -3.25
CA VAL A 160 10.45 6.16 -3.74
C VAL A 160 11.22 6.87 -4.86
N LEU A 161 12.53 7.09 -4.69
CA LEU A 161 13.36 7.71 -5.74
C LEU A 161 13.37 6.89 -7.04
N PHE A 162 13.43 5.55 -6.94
CA PHE A 162 13.35 4.66 -8.10
C PHE A 162 11.98 4.68 -8.77
N MET A 163 10.91 4.66 -8.00
CA MET A 163 9.54 4.75 -8.54
C MET A 163 9.33 6.07 -9.28
N LEU A 164 9.84 7.17 -8.75
CA LEU A 164 9.83 8.49 -9.39
C LEU A 164 10.85 8.64 -10.54
N ARG A 165 11.74 7.66 -10.73
CA ARG A 165 12.82 7.68 -11.72
C ARG A 165 13.73 8.90 -11.58
N LEU A 166 13.98 9.33 -10.35
CA LEU A 166 14.83 10.47 -10.07
C LEU A 166 16.30 10.14 -10.37
N THR A 167 16.99 11.13 -10.92
CA THR A 167 18.44 11.15 -11.16
C THR A 167 19.06 12.29 -10.38
N GLU A 168 20.39 12.32 -10.27
CA GLU A 168 21.12 13.44 -9.65
C GLU A 168 20.70 14.82 -10.19
N ASN A 169 20.42 14.91 -11.48
CA ASN A 169 20.01 16.16 -12.12
C ASN A 169 18.55 16.56 -11.84
N THR A 170 17.71 15.62 -11.41
CA THR A 170 16.27 15.86 -11.15
C THR A 170 15.94 15.85 -9.66
N MET A 171 16.92 15.66 -8.78
CA MET A 171 16.75 15.79 -7.32
C MET A 171 16.72 17.25 -6.89
N VAL A 172 15.75 18.01 -7.41
CA VAL A 172 15.47 19.39 -7.01
C VAL A 172 14.00 19.53 -6.63
N LYS A 173 13.69 20.44 -5.70
CA LYS A 173 12.32 20.65 -5.21
C LYS A 173 11.35 20.96 -6.36
N GLY A 174 10.22 20.26 -6.41
CA GLY A 174 9.19 20.46 -7.43
C GLY A 174 9.62 20.11 -8.86
N ALA A 175 10.63 19.25 -9.04
CA ALA A 175 11.13 18.85 -10.36
C ALA A 175 10.10 18.10 -11.21
N LEU A 176 9.13 17.44 -10.58
CA LEU A 176 8.18 16.57 -11.24
C LEU A 176 6.80 17.23 -11.33
N ASN A 177 6.15 17.03 -12.47
CA ASN A 177 4.78 17.46 -12.70
C ASN A 177 3.79 16.40 -12.20
N GLU A 178 2.53 16.83 -12.07
CA GLU A 178 1.38 15.95 -11.89
C GLU A 178 1.13 15.18 -13.22
N SER A 179 1.76 14.01 -13.36
CA SER A 179 1.60 13.11 -14.51
C SER A 179 1.07 11.74 -14.06
N GLN A 180 0.70 10.93 -15.05
CA GLN A 180 0.28 9.54 -14.80
C GLN A 180 1.40 8.73 -14.13
N GLU A 181 2.65 8.90 -14.56
CA GLU A 181 3.80 8.22 -13.97
C GLU A 181 4.02 8.65 -12.51
N THR A 182 3.85 9.94 -12.21
CA THR A 182 3.92 10.46 -10.85
C THR A 182 2.81 9.87 -9.97
N PHE A 183 1.57 9.83 -10.49
CA PHE A 183 0.45 9.17 -9.81
C PHE A 183 0.74 7.70 -9.52
N GLU A 184 1.25 6.96 -10.52
CA GLU A 184 1.57 5.54 -10.39
C GLU A 184 2.62 5.26 -9.31
N ALA A 185 3.65 6.11 -9.23
CA ALA A 185 4.68 6.04 -8.21
C ALA A 185 4.13 6.29 -6.80
N ILE A 186 3.36 7.36 -6.63
CA ILE A 186 2.72 7.71 -5.36
C ILE A 186 1.78 6.57 -4.94
N PHE A 187 0.85 6.20 -5.82
CA PHE A 187 -0.19 5.23 -5.50
C PHE A 187 0.39 3.86 -5.12
N GLY A 188 1.35 3.34 -5.88
CA GLY A 188 1.98 2.05 -5.58
C GLY A 188 2.65 2.01 -4.20
N CYS A 189 3.35 3.09 -3.83
CA CYS A 189 3.98 3.23 -2.52
C CYS A 189 2.94 3.36 -1.40
N LEU A 190 2.04 4.34 -1.51
CA LEU A 190 1.09 4.66 -0.44
C LEU A 190 0.08 3.54 -0.20
N LEU A 191 -0.35 2.81 -1.24
CA LEU A 191 -1.24 1.67 -1.07
C LEU A 191 -0.54 0.55 -0.27
N VAL A 192 0.71 0.20 -0.60
CA VAL A 192 1.47 -0.83 0.14
C VAL A 192 1.60 -0.46 1.62
N LEU A 193 2.01 0.78 1.91
CA LEU A 193 2.20 1.24 3.29
C LEU A 193 0.87 1.33 4.05
N SER A 194 -0.22 1.71 3.38
CA SER A 194 -1.56 1.73 3.99
C SER A 194 -2.09 0.32 4.28
N VAL A 195 -1.83 -0.65 3.40
CA VAL A 195 -2.15 -2.07 3.67
C VAL A 195 -1.36 -2.56 4.87
N ASN A 196 -0.05 -2.31 4.92
CA ASN A 196 0.79 -2.69 6.06
C ASN A 196 0.30 -2.05 7.38
N LYS A 197 -0.11 -0.78 7.33
CA LYS A 197 -0.71 -0.07 8.45
C LYS A 197 -1.99 -0.77 8.93
N TYR A 198 -2.93 -1.05 8.02
CA TYR A 198 -4.20 -1.69 8.34
C TYR A 198 -4.05 -3.13 8.87
N LEU A 199 -2.99 -3.84 8.47
CA LEU A 199 -2.63 -5.17 8.96
C LEU A 199 -1.72 -5.16 10.20
N SER A 200 -1.42 -3.99 10.76
CA SER A 200 -0.75 -3.89 12.05
C SER A 200 -1.76 -3.86 13.19
N ASN A 201 -1.46 -4.58 14.28
CA ASN A 201 -2.23 -4.46 15.51
C ASN A 201 -2.02 -3.10 16.21
N ASN A 202 -0.85 -2.48 15.98
CA ASN A 202 -0.54 -1.15 16.49
C ASN A 202 0.33 -0.41 15.45
N PRO A 203 -0.27 0.39 14.55
CA PRO A 203 0.46 1.02 13.45
C PRO A 203 1.47 2.08 13.89
N ASP A 204 1.29 2.66 15.07
CA ASP A 204 2.15 3.70 15.66
C ASP A 204 3.34 3.12 16.44
N GLU A 205 3.31 1.83 16.75
CA GLU A 205 4.33 1.20 17.58
C GLU A 205 5.48 0.69 16.72
N ALA A 206 6.66 1.27 16.92
CA ALA A 206 7.90 0.72 16.40
C ALA A 206 8.30 -0.52 17.20
N THR A 207 8.82 -1.53 16.52
CA THR A 207 9.39 -2.73 17.16
C THR A 207 10.89 -2.57 17.35
N SER A 208 11.55 -3.56 17.97
CA SER A 208 13.03 -3.58 18.03
C SER A 208 13.70 -3.54 16.66
N ASP A 209 13.04 -4.10 15.65
CA ASP A 209 13.63 -4.39 14.36
C ASP A 209 13.06 -3.53 13.22
N TYR A 210 11.86 -2.96 13.40
CA TYR A 210 11.16 -2.19 12.37
C TYR A 210 10.62 -0.86 12.92
N PRO A 211 10.71 0.24 12.14
CA PRO A 211 10.03 1.49 12.47
C PRO A 211 8.50 1.29 12.41
N SER A 212 7.74 2.24 12.95
CA SER A 212 6.28 2.19 12.86
C SER A 212 5.82 2.37 11.40
N ASN A 213 4.65 1.84 11.06
CA ASN A 213 4.12 1.98 9.70
C ASN A 213 3.78 3.44 9.38
N ASP A 214 3.32 4.20 10.39
CA ASP A 214 3.03 5.63 10.25
C ASP A 214 4.30 6.42 9.96
N GLU A 215 5.41 6.10 10.63
CA GLU A 215 6.70 6.73 10.33
C GLU A 215 7.18 6.45 8.90
N ARG A 216 7.03 5.21 8.42
CA ARG A 216 7.38 4.84 7.04
C ARG A 216 6.53 5.60 6.02
N LEU A 217 5.22 5.70 6.27
CA LEU A 217 4.25 6.41 5.42
C LEU A 217 4.58 7.90 5.35
N ASP A 218 4.77 8.55 6.50
CA ASP A 218 5.08 9.98 6.59
C ASP A 218 6.42 10.31 5.91
N SER A 219 7.42 9.44 6.07
CA SER A 219 8.72 9.58 5.40
C SER A 219 8.56 9.54 3.87
N CYS A 220 7.78 8.60 3.34
CA CYS A 220 7.55 8.50 1.90
C CYS A 220 6.73 9.68 1.37
N LEU A 221 5.69 10.10 2.10
CA LEU A 221 4.87 11.26 1.76
C LEU A 221 5.70 12.54 1.70
N ALA A 222 6.59 12.76 2.67
CA ALA A 222 7.46 13.93 2.69
C ALA A 222 8.38 13.98 1.45
N ILE A 223 8.91 12.84 1.02
CA ILE A 223 9.75 12.74 -0.19
C ILE A 223 8.92 13.05 -1.45
N PHE A 224 7.73 12.47 -1.59
CA PHE A 224 6.83 12.78 -2.71
C PHE A 224 6.49 14.28 -2.77
N SER A 225 6.06 14.84 -1.65
CA SER A 225 5.67 16.26 -1.53
C SER A 225 6.83 17.23 -1.71
N TYR A 226 8.08 16.77 -1.61
CA TYR A 226 9.24 17.59 -1.95
C TYR A 226 9.44 17.71 -3.47
N PHE A 227 9.31 16.60 -4.19
CA PHE A 227 9.58 16.56 -5.63
C PHE A 227 8.39 16.94 -6.50
N ILE A 228 7.18 16.95 -5.94
CA ILE A 228 5.91 17.17 -6.62
C ILE A 228 5.12 18.24 -5.86
N ASN A 229 4.11 18.85 -6.47
CA ASN A 229 3.14 19.67 -5.75
C ASN A 229 2.57 18.89 -4.55
N GLN A 230 2.74 19.43 -3.32
CA GLN A 230 2.33 18.80 -2.06
C GLN A 230 0.86 18.38 -2.05
N GLU A 231 -0.03 19.13 -2.70
CA GLU A 231 -1.46 18.82 -2.73
C GLU A 231 -1.75 17.47 -3.42
N PHE A 232 -0.88 17.04 -4.35
CA PHE A 232 -1.13 15.85 -5.16
C PHE A 232 -0.90 14.53 -4.40
N PRO A 233 0.26 14.29 -3.75
CA PRO A 233 0.44 13.14 -2.86
C PRO A 233 -0.57 13.10 -1.71
N GLU A 234 -0.90 14.26 -1.12
CA GLU A 234 -1.89 14.37 -0.05
C GLU A 234 -3.29 13.96 -0.52
N TRP A 235 -3.68 14.37 -1.73
CA TRP A 235 -4.96 13.96 -2.33
C TRP A 235 -5.04 12.45 -2.56
N VAL A 236 -3.97 11.82 -3.08
CA VAL A 236 -3.92 10.35 -3.26
C VAL A 236 -4.03 9.65 -1.90
N ASN A 237 -3.26 10.11 -0.91
CA ASN A 237 -3.29 9.57 0.44
C ASN A 237 -4.68 9.68 1.07
N ALA A 238 -5.34 10.84 0.94
CA ALA A 238 -6.68 11.05 1.46
C ALA A 238 -7.72 10.09 0.87
N LYS A 239 -7.60 9.74 -0.42
CA LYS A 239 -8.48 8.75 -1.07
C LYS A 239 -8.27 7.34 -0.51
N LEU A 240 -7.02 6.95 -0.27
CA LEU A 240 -6.69 5.69 0.39
C LEU A 240 -7.22 5.67 1.82
N SER A 241 -6.98 6.73 2.61
CA SER A 241 -7.45 6.84 3.99
C SER A 241 -8.96 6.69 4.12
N ILE A 242 -9.76 7.23 3.18
CA ILE A 242 -11.22 7.04 3.19
C ILE A 242 -11.59 5.55 2.99
N MET A 243 -10.90 4.85 2.10
CA MET A 243 -11.14 3.41 1.87
C MET A 243 -10.78 2.59 3.11
N PHE A 244 -9.62 2.82 3.71
CA PHE A 244 -9.19 2.07 4.91
C PHE A 244 -10.05 2.38 6.13
N TYR A 245 -10.43 3.64 6.34
CA TYR A 245 -11.38 3.99 7.40
C TYR A 245 -12.75 3.33 7.17
N TYR A 246 -13.18 3.21 5.91
CA TYR A 246 -14.41 2.46 5.60
C TYR A 246 -14.27 0.96 5.94
N LEU A 247 -13.12 0.34 5.69
CA LEU A 247 -12.86 -1.06 6.07
C LEU A 247 -12.84 -1.26 7.59
N GLU A 248 -12.20 -0.38 8.34
CA GLU A 248 -12.20 -0.39 9.82
C GLU A 248 -13.64 -0.32 10.36
N MET A 249 -14.46 0.55 9.79
CA MET A 249 -15.86 0.69 10.19
C MET A 249 -16.72 -0.53 9.85
N LEU A 250 -16.42 -1.24 8.77
CA LEU A 250 -17.06 -2.52 8.44
C LEU A 250 -16.63 -3.63 9.41
N GLU A 251 -15.37 -3.62 9.84
CA GLU A 251 -14.86 -4.52 10.87
C GLU A 251 -15.60 -4.30 12.20
N GLU A 252 -15.65 -3.06 12.68
CA GLU A 252 -16.39 -2.70 13.91
C GLU A 252 -17.88 -3.06 13.80
N PHE A 253 -18.48 -2.87 12.62
CA PHE A 253 -19.87 -3.27 12.38
C PHE A 253 -20.06 -4.79 12.47
N SER A 254 -19.15 -5.57 11.89
CA SER A 254 -19.16 -7.04 11.99
C SER A 254 -19.12 -7.48 13.45
N ASP A 255 -18.21 -6.91 14.24
CA ASP A 255 -18.08 -7.21 15.66
C ASP A 255 -19.35 -6.86 16.44
N LEU A 256 -19.92 -5.67 16.21
CA LEU A 256 -21.18 -5.28 16.83
C LEU A 256 -22.33 -6.25 16.54
N VAL A 257 -22.43 -6.77 15.32
CA VAL A 257 -23.47 -7.74 14.95
C VAL A 257 -23.21 -9.09 15.63
N ASN A 258 -21.96 -9.54 15.68
CA ASN A 258 -21.60 -10.84 16.26
C ASN A 258 -21.69 -10.88 17.79
N TYR A 259 -21.49 -9.75 18.46
CA TYR A 259 -21.52 -9.64 19.93
C TYR A 259 -22.81 -9.01 20.48
N GLU A 260 -23.91 -9.09 19.73
CA GLU A 260 -25.24 -8.60 20.13
C GLU A 260 -25.24 -7.13 20.61
N GLY A 261 -24.51 -6.27 19.89
CA GLY A 261 -24.55 -4.83 20.09
C GLY A 261 -26.00 -4.30 20.03
N SER A 262 -26.27 -3.23 20.77
CA SER A 262 -27.64 -2.70 20.85
C SER A 262 -28.12 -2.19 19.49
N ASP A 263 -29.44 -2.22 19.26
CA ASP A 263 -30.07 -1.63 18.07
C ASP A 263 -29.64 -0.19 17.79
N SER A 264 -29.36 0.58 18.84
CA SER A 264 -28.90 1.96 18.75
C SER A 264 -27.47 2.05 18.20
N GLU A 265 -26.57 1.18 18.67
CA GLU A 265 -25.18 1.11 18.21
C GLU A 265 -25.11 0.65 16.76
N ILE A 266 -25.84 -0.41 16.40
CA ILE A 266 -25.94 -0.91 15.03
C ILE A 266 -26.46 0.18 14.07
N LYS A 267 -27.53 0.89 14.44
CA LYS A 267 -28.07 2.00 13.64
C LYS A 267 -27.08 3.16 13.50
N SER A 268 -26.37 3.49 14.57
CA SER A 268 -25.34 4.54 14.57
C SER A 268 -24.19 4.18 13.63
N MET A 269 -23.70 2.94 13.69
CA MET A 269 -22.62 2.43 12.85
C MET A 269 -22.99 2.44 11.37
N LEU A 270 -24.19 1.93 11.03
CA LEU A 270 -24.71 1.97 9.66
C LEU A 270 -24.83 3.39 9.12
N LYS A 271 -25.17 4.37 9.96
CA LYS A 271 -25.20 5.78 9.55
C LYS A 271 -23.80 6.29 9.18
N LYS A 272 -22.78 5.96 9.98
CA LYS A 272 -21.39 6.35 9.68
C LYS A 272 -20.88 5.71 8.38
N ILE A 273 -21.11 4.41 8.19
CA ILE A 273 -20.77 3.67 6.95
C ILE A 273 -21.41 4.36 5.73
N LYS A 274 -22.70 4.70 5.81
CA LYS A 274 -23.39 5.43 4.73
C LYS A 274 -22.80 6.82 4.47
N MET A 275 -22.44 7.55 5.52
CA MET A 275 -21.81 8.88 5.39
C MET A 275 -20.45 8.79 4.68
N LEU A 276 -19.64 7.75 4.95
CA LEU A 276 -18.36 7.56 4.27
C LEU A 276 -18.53 7.28 2.77
N LEU A 277 -19.54 6.50 2.38
CA LEU A 277 -19.86 6.32 0.96
C LEU A 277 -20.30 7.63 0.28
N LEU A 278 -20.97 8.53 1.02
CA LEU A 278 -21.30 9.86 0.51
C LEU A 278 -20.04 10.74 0.35
N VAL A 279 -19.13 10.73 1.32
CA VAL A 279 -17.83 11.43 1.24
C VAL A 279 -16.99 10.91 0.07
N ARG A 280 -16.95 9.59 -0.13
CA ARG A 280 -16.30 8.91 -1.25
C ARG A 280 -16.77 9.45 -2.61
N ASN A 281 -18.08 9.61 -2.78
CA ASN A 281 -18.70 10.10 -4.02
C ASN A 281 -18.52 11.63 -4.23
N GLY A 282 -17.83 12.32 -3.32
CA GLY A 282 -17.88 13.77 -3.19
C GLY A 282 -19.22 14.18 -2.62
N LEU A 283 -19.23 15.00 -1.55
CA LEU A 283 -20.47 15.54 -1.00
C LEU A 283 -21.24 16.24 -2.14
N LYS A 284 -22.29 15.60 -2.65
CA LYS A 284 -23.24 16.31 -3.49
C LYS A 284 -23.88 17.32 -2.57
N ASN A 285 -23.62 18.60 -2.80
CA ASN A 285 -24.41 19.66 -2.20
C ASN A 285 -25.86 19.41 -2.62
N GLU A 286 -26.67 18.84 -1.72
CA GLU A 286 -28.11 18.86 -1.85
C GLU A 286 -28.53 20.32 -1.66
N THR A 287 -28.65 21.06 -2.77
CA THR A 287 -29.45 22.30 -2.84
C THR A 287 -30.89 21.96 -3.12
#